data_AF-A0A831PVH1-F1
#
_entry.id   AF-A0A831PVH1-F1
#
_cell.length_a   1.000
_cell.length_b   1.000
_cell.length_c   1.000
_cell.angle_alpha   90.00
_cell.angle_beta   90.00
_cell.angle_gamma   90.00
#
_symmetry.space_group_name_H-M   'P 1'
#
loop_
_entity.id
_entity.type
_entity.pdbx_description
1 polymer ?
#
loop_
_entity_poly.entity_id
_entity_poly.type
_entity_poly.pdbx_seq_one_letter_code
_entity_poly.pdbx_strand_id
1 'polypeptide(L)'
;MIRSIYPLVLCCLLSAAPLLRSEDEHWPQFRGPRGDGTSVSIGLPVEWSEEKNVKWKTAIHGRAWSSPVIWGNQVWLTTATEDGRELFAMCVDRQTGTIVRDVKLFEVERPQFAHKFNTYASPTPVLEEGRVYVTFGSPGIACLDTRTGKVLWERRDFECNHYRGAGSSPILWGDLFILNFDGSDHQFIVALDKRTGQTVWRKQRSIDYKDLGPDGKPEIEGDYRKGFATCHVATVGGRPTLLSQGSKAVYGYDPQTGEEFWRVEERTSHSASTRALAGLGLVFVPSGWSSGQLLAIRPGQKGEVIDANDEQTPSTHLRIVWKTKRSVPKKPSLLLLGDLLYGLEDGGVATCWEAKTGNVVWNERIGGNYSASPLAAEGRIYFFSEEGKATVVAGGREFRRLAENQLDNGFMASPAVAGKALFLRTRTHLYRIER
;
A
#
# COMPACT_ATOMS: atom_id res chain seq x y z
N MET A 1 -19.90 -47.30 64.35
CA MET A 1 -20.44 -46.36 63.36
C MET A 1 -19.28 -45.45 62.92
N ILE A 2 -18.63 -45.78 61.81
CA ILE A 2 -17.40 -45.13 61.34
C ILE A 2 -17.81 -44.04 60.35
N ARG A 3 -17.45 -42.78 60.63
CA ARG A 3 -17.62 -41.65 59.69
C ARG A 3 -16.30 -41.43 58.95
N SER A 4 -16.33 -41.63 57.63
CA SER A 4 -15.19 -41.39 56.73
C SER A 4 -15.25 -39.96 56.20
N ILE A 5 -14.13 -39.24 56.33
CA ILE A 5 -13.90 -37.90 55.76
C ILE A 5 -13.18 -38.11 54.42
N TYR A 6 -13.72 -37.58 53.33
CA TYR A 6 -13.02 -37.47 52.04
C TYR A 6 -12.66 -35.99 51.79
N PRO A 7 -11.41 -35.67 51.42
CA PRO A 7 -11.04 -34.31 51.04
C PRO A 7 -11.44 -34.05 49.59
N LEU A 8 -12.09 -32.90 49.35
CA LEU A 8 -12.39 -32.37 48.03
C LEU A 8 -11.07 -31.88 47.38
N VAL A 9 -10.59 -32.57 46.35
CA VAL A 9 -9.49 -32.10 45.51
C VAL A 9 -10.08 -31.13 44.48
N LEU A 10 -9.82 -29.83 44.66
CA LEU A 10 -10.20 -28.78 43.72
C LEU A 10 -9.16 -28.75 42.58
N CYS A 11 -9.48 -29.38 41.45
CA CYS A 11 -8.69 -29.27 40.22
C CYS A 11 -8.84 -27.86 39.62
N CYS A 12 -7.85 -26.99 39.86
CA CYS A 12 -7.72 -25.74 39.12
C CYS A 12 -7.30 -26.04 37.67
N LEU A 13 -8.27 -25.99 36.75
CA LEU A 13 -8.01 -25.90 35.31
C LEU A 13 -7.43 -24.52 35.00
N LEU A 14 -6.10 -24.44 34.94
CA LEU A 14 -5.37 -23.32 34.32
C LEU A 14 -5.65 -23.35 32.81
N SER A 15 -6.69 -22.63 32.39
CA SER A 15 -6.88 -22.27 30.98
C SER A 15 -5.71 -21.38 30.56
N ALA A 16 -4.73 -21.96 29.88
CA ALA A 16 -3.74 -21.21 29.13
C ALA A 16 -4.47 -20.45 28.03
N ALA A 17 -4.75 -19.17 28.26
CA ALA A 17 -5.15 -18.26 27.19
C ALA A 17 -4.02 -18.29 26.13
N PRO A 18 -4.33 -18.51 24.84
CA PRO A 18 -3.31 -18.39 23.82
C PRO A 18 -2.74 -16.98 23.90
N LEU A 19 -1.43 -16.86 24.14
CA LEU A 19 -0.68 -15.63 23.88
C LEU A 19 -0.98 -15.26 22.44
N LEU A 20 -1.86 -14.26 22.24
CA LEU A 20 -2.03 -13.59 20.97
C LEU A 20 -0.64 -13.13 20.55
N ARG A 21 -0.03 -13.88 19.63
CA ARG A 21 1.29 -13.57 19.09
C ARG A 21 1.11 -12.25 18.36
N SER A 22 1.64 -11.20 19.00
CA SER A 22 1.26 -9.81 18.82
C SER A 22 1.24 -9.39 17.35
N GLU A 23 0.09 -8.90 16.86
CA GLU A 23 0.01 -8.17 15.58
C GLU A 23 1.03 -7.01 15.52
N ASP A 24 1.54 -6.53 16.66
CA ASP A 24 2.56 -5.49 16.71
C ASP A 24 3.93 -5.94 16.19
N GLU A 25 4.22 -7.23 16.00
CA GLU A 25 5.54 -7.65 15.51
C GLU A 25 5.65 -7.73 13.98
N HIS A 26 4.55 -7.50 13.26
CA HIS A 26 4.47 -7.77 11.83
C HIS A 26 3.90 -6.58 11.05
N TRP A 27 4.59 -6.21 9.97
CA TRP A 27 4.15 -5.23 8.98
C TRP A 27 4.36 -5.82 7.58
N PRO A 28 3.60 -6.85 7.20
CA PRO A 28 4.00 -7.78 6.14
C PRO A 28 3.90 -7.22 4.72
N GLN A 29 3.14 -6.15 4.50
CA GLN A 29 2.88 -5.61 3.15
C GLN A 29 2.88 -4.08 3.17
N PHE A 30 2.83 -3.48 1.98
CA PHE A 30 2.61 -2.04 1.83
C PHE A 30 1.39 -1.58 2.66
N ARG A 31 1.60 -0.57 3.51
CA ARG A 31 0.61 -0.04 4.44
C ARG A 31 0.11 -1.02 5.52
N GLY A 32 0.93 -2.01 5.87
CA GLY A 32 0.77 -2.80 7.10
C GLY A 32 -0.16 -4.01 6.98
N PRO A 33 -0.44 -4.70 8.09
CA PRO A 33 -1.12 -6.00 8.09
C PRO A 33 -2.49 -5.96 7.40
N ARG A 34 -3.23 -4.86 7.56
CA ARG A 34 -4.52 -4.63 6.92
C ARG A 34 -4.42 -3.91 5.57
N GLY A 35 -3.25 -3.40 5.18
CA GLY A 35 -3.06 -2.62 3.95
C GLY A 35 -3.71 -1.23 3.97
N ASP A 36 -4.23 -0.78 5.11
CA ASP A 36 -4.98 0.47 5.30
C ASP A 36 -4.15 1.58 5.96
N GLY A 37 -2.89 1.32 6.32
CA GLY A 37 -1.97 2.26 6.95
C GLY A 37 -2.29 2.55 8.42
N THR A 38 -3.06 1.69 9.07
CA THR A 38 -3.34 1.78 10.51
C THR A 38 -2.54 0.74 11.30
N SER A 39 -2.12 1.11 12.51
CA SER A 39 -1.48 0.22 13.48
C SER A 39 -2.21 0.24 14.82
N VAL A 40 -2.23 -0.90 15.50
CA VAL A 40 -2.71 -1.02 16.89
C VAL A 40 -1.61 -0.76 17.91
N SER A 41 -0.37 -0.57 17.44
CA SER A 41 0.79 -0.36 18.30
C SER A 41 0.68 0.90 19.16
N ILE A 42 1.20 0.79 20.38
CA ILE A 42 1.16 1.84 21.41
C ILE A 42 2.57 2.30 21.76
N GLY A 43 2.71 3.56 22.18
CA GLY A 43 3.98 4.11 22.63
C GLY A 43 4.95 4.42 21.49
N LEU A 44 4.44 4.61 20.27
CA LEU A 44 5.26 5.06 19.14
C LEU A 44 5.84 6.46 19.42
N PRO A 45 7.06 6.74 18.93
CA PRO A 45 7.67 8.05 19.10
C PRO A 45 6.79 9.15 18.49
N VAL A 46 6.81 10.31 19.15
CA VAL A 46 6.13 11.53 18.69
C VAL A 46 7.16 12.56 18.23
N GLU A 47 8.32 12.57 18.89
CA GLU A 47 9.44 13.45 18.60
C GLU A 47 10.69 12.63 18.26
N TRP A 48 11.47 13.06 17.26
CA TRP A 48 12.75 12.50 16.84
C TRP A 48 13.51 13.50 15.96
N SER A 49 14.81 13.29 15.82
CA SER A 49 15.70 13.99 14.87
C SER A 49 16.81 13.03 14.44
N GLU A 50 17.83 13.48 13.72
CA GLU A 50 19.03 12.67 13.46
C GLU A 50 19.74 12.24 14.75
N GLU A 51 19.59 12.99 15.84
CA GLU A 51 20.25 12.79 17.14
C GLU A 51 19.32 12.29 18.25
N LYS A 52 17.99 12.34 18.03
CA LYS A 52 16.99 12.00 19.06
C LYS A 52 16.12 10.82 18.64
N ASN A 53 16.01 9.84 19.53
CA ASN A 53 15.17 8.64 19.38
C ASN A 53 15.50 7.78 18.13
N VAL A 54 16.71 7.89 17.58
CA VAL A 54 17.24 6.99 16.56
C VAL A 54 17.97 5.84 17.26
N LYS A 55 17.44 4.62 17.16
CA LYS A 55 18.13 3.43 17.69
C LYS A 55 19.26 2.98 16.78
N TRP A 56 19.01 3.04 15.47
CA TRP A 56 20.01 2.82 14.44
C TRP A 56 19.58 3.48 13.13
N LYS A 57 20.57 3.74 12.28
CA LYS A 57 20.45 4.28 10.93
C LYS A 57 21.40 3.50 10.03
N THR A 58 20.87 2.94 8.96
CA THR A 58 21.62 2.06 8.04
C THR A 58 21.54 2.60 6.64
N ALA A 59 22.69 2.86 6.02
CA ALA A 59 22.75 3.24 4.62
C ALA A 59 22.26 2.07 3.74
N ILE A 60 21.39 2.38 2.78
CA ILE A 60 20.88 1.42 1.80
C ILE A 60 21.46 1.81 0.45
N HIS A 61 22.13 0.85 -0.21
CA HIS A 61 22.74 1.12 -1.51
C HIS A 61 21.68 1.26 -2.61
N GLY A 62 22.09 1.88 -3.72
CA GLY A 62 21.23 2.09 -4.88
C GLY A 62 20.11 3.11 -4.60
N ARG A 63 19.02 3.00 -5.36
CA ARG A 63 17.88 3.92 -5.28
C ARG A 63 16.57 3.18 -5.45
N ALA A 64 15.68 3.30 -4.46
CA ALA A 64 14.34 2.69 -4.51
C ALA A 64 13.33 3.32 -3.56
N TRP A 65 12.05 3.26 -3.96
CA TRP A 65 10.91 3.82 -3.20
C TRP A 65 10.07 2.77 -2.47
N SER A 66 10.47 1.50 -2.47
CA SER A 66 9.76 0.47 -1.71
C SER A 66 9.76 0.76 -0.22
N SER A 67 8.62 0.55 0.41
CA SER A 67 8.47 0.72 1.86
C SER A 67 9.10 -0.48 2.57
N PRO A 68 9.64 -0.31 3.80
CA PRO A 68 10.04 -1.44 4.61
C PRO A 68 8.83 -2.32 4.94
N VAL A 69 9.03 -3.63 4.99
CA VAL A 69 8.06 -4.61 5.52
C VAL A 69 8.75 -5.49 6.56
N ILE A 70 8.00 -5.94 7.56
CA ILE A 70 8.57 -6.53 8.77
C ILE A 70 7.91 -7.86 9.07
N TRP A 71 8.72 -8.88 9.36
CA TRP A 71 8.27 -10.14 9.94
C TRP A 71 9.21 -10.58 11.05
N GLY A 72 8.78 -10.42 12.31
CA GLY A 72 9.61 -10.76 13.47
C GLY A 72 10.85 -9.87 13.51
N ASN A 73 12.04 -10.47 13.42
CA ASN A 73 13.30 -9.70 13.47
C ASN A 73 13.85 -9.26 12.11
N GLN A 74 13.08 -9.41 11.03
CA GLN A 74 13.54 -9.14 9.68
C GLN A 74 12.82 -7.94 9.10
N VAL A 75 13.57 -6.95 8.62
CA VAL A 75 13.06 -5.80 7.85
C VAL A 75 13.49 -5.97 6.39
N TRP A 76 12.55 -6.21 5.50
CA TRP A 76 12.80 -6.42 4.08
C TRP A 76 12.44 -5.18 3.25
N LEU A 77 13.23 -4.96 2.20
CA LEU A 77 13.03 -3.90 1.20
C LEU A 77 13.62 -4.34 -0.15
N THR A 78 13.26 -3.63 -1.21
CA THR A 78 13.90 -3.77 -2.53
C THR A 78 14.79 -2.55 -2.82
N THR A 79 15.85 -2.78 -3.59
CA THR A 79 16.69 -1.72 -4.13
C THR A 79 17.17 -2.06 -5.54
N ALA A 80 17.72 -1.08 -6.23
CA ALA A 80 18.26 -1.22 -7.57
C ALA A 80 19.45 -0.26 -7.75
N THR A 81 20.37 -0.60 -8.65
CA THR A 81 21.37 0.38 -9.12
C THR A 81 20.67 1.58 -9.75
N GLU A 82 21.31 2.75 -9.71
CA GLU A 82 20.69 3.98 -10.23
C GLU A 82 20.34 3.90 -11.72
N ASP A 83 21.13 3.14 -12.48
CA ASP A 83 20.89 2.87 -13.90
C ASP A 83 19.85 1.76 -14.16
N GLY A 84 19.41 1.05 -13.12
CA GLY A 84 18.39 0.00 -13.20
C GLY A 84 18.88 -1.35 -13.70
N ARG A 85 20.19 -1.52 -13.90
CA ARG A 85 20.75 -2.77 -14.43
C ARG A 85 20.73 -3.91 -13.44
N GLU A 86 20.81 -3.65 -12.14
CA GLU A 86 20.79 -4.70 -11.12
C GLU A 86 19.70 -4.45 -10.09
N LEU A 87 18.94 -5.50 -9.77
CA LEU A 87 17.76 -5.45 -8.90
C LEU A 87 17.92 -6.39 -7.70
N PHE A 88 17.64 -5.90 -6.51
CA PHE A 88 18.00 -6.56 -5.25
C PHE A 88 16.82 -6.65 -4.27
N ALA A 89 16.82 -7.74 -3.49
CA ALA A 89 16.08 -7.84 -2.23
C ALA A 89 17.05 -7.80 -1.06
N MET A 90 16.81 -6.92 -0.09
CA MET A 90 17.66 -6.74 1.09
C MET A 90 16.88 -7.04 2.36
N CYS A 91 17.56 -7.66 3.32
CA CYS A 91 17.06 -7.87 4.68
C CYS A 91 17.99 -7.19 5.67
N VAL A 92 17.40 -6.38 6.55
CA VAL A 92 18.06 -5.71 7.67
C VAL A 92 17.58 -6.34 8.97
N ASP A 93 18.50 -6.61 9.90
CA ASP A 93 18.16 -7.05 11.25
C ASP A 93 17.43 -5.92 11.99
N ARG A 94 16.22 -6.23 12.48
CA ARG A 94 15.36 -5.25 13.16
C ARG A 94 16.00 -4.68 14.42
N GLN A 95 16.80 -5.47 15.15
CA GLN A 95 17.45 -5.01 16.38
C GLN A 95 18.67 -4.18 16.11
N THR A 96 19.57 -4.66 15.26
CA THR A 96 20.90 -4.06 15.12
C THR A 96 21.02 -3.07 13.96
N GLY A 97 20.10 -3.11 13.00
CA GLY A 97 20.22 -2.35 11.76
C GLY A 97 21.24 -2.94 10.78
N THR A 98 21.84 -4.09 11.07
CA THR A 98 22.81 -4.73 10.17
C THR A 98 22.13 -5.32 8.95
N ILE A 99 22.67 -5.09 7.76
CA ILE A 99 22.23 -5.81 6.55
C ILE A 99 22.66 -7.26 6.69
N VAL A 100 21.68 -8.17 6.81
CA VAL A 100 21.91 -9.61 6.96
C VAL A 100 21.75 -10.37 5.65
N ARG A 101 21.07 -9.78 4.65
CA ARG A 101 20.99 -10.30 3.28
C ARG A 101 20.96 -9.16 2.28
N ASP A 102 21.64 -9.37 1.17
CA ASP A 102 21.65 -8.51 0.00
C ASP A 102 21.72 -9.40 -1.24
N VAL A 103 20.56 -9.69 -1.84
CA VAL A 103 20.42 -10.72 -2.86
C VAL A 103 20.16 -10.04 -4.19
N LYS A 104 21.14 -10.08 -5.11
CA LYS A 104 20.92 -9.74 -6.52
C LYS A 104 19.98 -10.78 -7.14
N LEU A 105 18.84 -10.33 -7.67
CA LEU A 105 17.83 -11.19 -8.26
C LEU A 105 17.83 -11.14 -9.78
N PHE A 106 17.94 -9.93 -10.32
CA PHE A 106 17.77 -9.70 -11.75
C PHE A 106 18.87 -8.77 -12.28
N GLU A 107 19.31 -9.08 -13.48
CA GLU A 107 20.13 -8.21 -14.31
C GLU A 107 19.32 -7.80 -15.54
N VAL A 108 19.29 -6.50 -15.85
CA VAL A 108 18.48 -5.91 -16.90
C VAL A 108 19.40 -5.20 -17.88
N GLU A 109 19.56 -5.79 -19.07
CA GLU A 109 20.47 -5.25 -20.10
C GLU A 109 20.08 -3.84 -20.56
N ARG A 110 18.77 -3.62 -20.74
CA ARG A 110 18.19 -2.36 -21.23
C ARG A 110 17.00 -1.94 -20.35
N PRO A 111 17.27 -1.30 -19.21
CA PRO A 111 16.21 -0.83 -18.32
C PRO A 111 15.24 0.14 -19.03
N GLN A 112 13.94 0.01 -18.77
CA GLN A 112 12.91 0.92 -19.29
C GLN A 112 13.10 2.33 -18.70
N PHE A 113 12.53 3.36 -19.32
CA PHE A 113 12.48 4.68 -18.67
C PHE A 113 11.78 4.59 -17.29
N ALA A 114 12.32 5.31 -16.31
CA ALA A 114 11.74 5.46 -14.98
C ALA A 114 11.63 6.95 -14.62
N HIS A 115 10.41 7.41 -14.33
CA HIS A 115 10.19 8.80 -13.95
C HIS A 115 10.77 9.10 -12.56
N LYS A 116 11.11 10.35 -12.24
CA LYS A 116 11.73 10.72 -10.94
C LYS A 116 10.91 10.35 -9.69
N PHE A 117 9.57 10.33 -9.82
CA PHE A 117 8.66 9.88 -8.75
C PHE A 117 8.59 8.35 -8.63
N ASN A 118 9.35 7.63 -9.45
CA ASN A 118 9.46 6.19 -9.49
C ASN A 118 10.96 5.79 -9.51
N THR A 119 11.22 4.49 -9.46
CA THR A 119 12.54 3.83 -9.52
C THR A 119 12.35 2.43 -10.10
N TYR A 120 13.45 1.76 -10.38
CA TYR A 120 13.43 0.36 -10.82
C TYR A 120 13.01 -0.63 -9.73
N ALA A 121 12.86 -0.18 -8.48
CA ALA A 121 12.51 -1.01 -7.32
C ALA A 121 11.53 -0.28 -6.38
N SER A 122 10.53 0.40 -6.93
CA SER A 122 9.46 1.05 -6.16
C SER A 122 8.43 0.10 -5.55
N PRO A 123 8.06 -1.03 -6.17
CA PRO A 123 7.11 -1.95 -5.55
C PRO A 123 7.62 -2.48 -4.20
N THR A 124 6.78 -2.36 -3.19
CA THR A 124 7.05 -2.84 -1.83
C THR A 124 6.90 -4.35 -1.76
N PRO A 125 7.88 -5.11 -1.23
CA PRO A 125 7.74 -6.55 -1.08
C PRO A 125 6.58 -6.94 -0.15
N VAL A 126 6.16 -8.20 -0.20
CA VAL A 126 5.22 -8.78 0.76
C VAL A 126 5.82 -9.99 1.47
N LEU A 127 5.54 -10.13 2.76
CA LEU A 127 6.06 -11.16 3.64
C LEU A 127 4.95 -12.08 4.13
N GLU A 128 5.32 -13.35 4.34
CA GLU A 128 4.67 -14.25 5.28
C GLU A 128 5.74 -15.03 6.04
N GLU A 129 5.36 -15.90 6.96
CA GLU A 129 6.33 -16.72 7.68
C GLU A 129 7.21 -17.53 6.71
N GLY A 130 8.53 -17.31 6.79
CA GLY A 130 9.52 -18.02 6.00
C GLY A 130 9.67 -17.55 4.54
N ARG A 131 8.82 -16.65 4.02
CA ARG A 131 8.89 -16.22 2.61
C ARG A 131 8.79 -14.71 2.41
N VAL A 132 9.57 -14.20 1.46
CA VAL A 132 9.45 -12.84 0.93
C VAL A 132 9.17 -12.90 -0.56
N TYR A 133 8.22 -12.10 -1.00
CA TYR A 133 7.81 -12.00 -2.40
C TYR A 133 8.11 -10.59 -2.91
N VAL A 134 8.73 -10.52 -4.07
CA VAL A 134 9.18 -9.27 -4.69
C VAL A 134 8.69 -9.19 -6.13
N THR A 135 8.47 -7.98 -6.61
CA THR A 135 8.26 -7.68 -8.02
C THR A 135 9.04 -6.43 -8.38
N PHE A 136 9.60 -6.41 -9.58
CA PHE A 136 10.20 -5.22 -10.18
C PHE A 136 9.40 -4.78 -11.42
N GLY A 137 8.19 -5.30 -11.60
CA GLY A 137 7.40 -5.15 -12.81
C GLY A 137 7.77 -6.20 -13.85
N SER A 138 7.94 -5.77 -15.10
CA SER A 138 8.32 -6.66 -16.20
C SER A 138 9.73 -7.27 -16.10
N PRO A 139 10.73 -6.64 -15.46
CA PRO A 139 12.03 -7.26 -15.23
C PRO A 139 11.99 -8.60 -14.49
N GLY A 140 11.05 -8.77 -13.56
CA GLY A 140 10.89 -10.04 -12.86
C GLY A 140 10.14 -9.98 -11.53
N ILE A 141 9.72 -11.17 -11.11
CA ILE A 141 9.05 -11.46 -9.84
C ILE A 141 9.77 -12.65 -9.22
N ALA A 142 9.96 -12.67 -7.90
CA ALA A 142 10.53 -13.81 -7.21
C ALA A 142 9.91 -14.04 -5.83
N CYS A 143 9.99 -15.29 -5.36
CA CYS A 143 9.80 -15.66 -3.97
C CYS A 143 11.12 -16.20 -3.42
N LEU A 144 11.52 -15.74 -2.23
CA LEU A 144 12.72 -16.20 -1.56
C LEU A 144 12.36 -16.78 -0.19
N ASP A 145 13.15 -17.76 0.23
CA ASP A 145 13.19 -18.21 1.63
C ASP A 145 13.86 -17.13 2.48
N THR A 146 13.18 -16.63 3.52
CA THR A 146 13.69 -15.51 4.32
C THR A 146 14.88 -15.90 5.20
N ARG A 147 15.05 -17.19 5.50
CA ARG A 147 16.15 -17.70 6.33
C ARG A 147 17.43 -17.94 5.56
N THR A 148 17.35 -18.19 4.26
CA THR A 148 18.52 -18.51 3.44
C THR A 148 18.79 -17.47 2.35
N GLY A 149 17.78 -16.69 1.96
CA GLY A 149 17.85 -15.81 0.78
C GLY A 149 17.76 -16.57 -0.54
N LYS A 150 17.57 -17.90 -0.52
CA LYS A 150 17.46 -18.71 -1.73
C LYS A 150 16.15 -18.40 -2.45
N VAL A 151 16.24 -18.18 -3.76
CA VAL A 151 15.08 -18.10 -4.65
C VAL A 151 14.36 -19.45 -4.67
N LEU A 152 13.09 -19.46 -4.25
CA LEU A 152 12.20 -20.62 -4.29
C LEU A 152 11.55 -20.79 -5.66
N TRP A 153 11.15 -19.67 -6.27
CA TRP A 153 10.68 -19.59 -7.65
C TRP A 153 10.86 -18.15 -8.18
N GLU A 154 10.96 -18.00 -9.50
CA GLU A 154 10.96 -16.70 -10.19
C GLU A 154 10.15 -16.74 -11.49
N ARG A 155 9.71 -15.57 -11.95
CA ARG A 155 8.97 -15.35 -13.20
C ARG A 155 9.51 -14.12 -13.92
N ARG A 156 9.68 -14.22 -15.24
CA ARG A 156 10.18 -13.14 -16.13
C ARG A 156 9.35 -12.97 -17.40
N ASP A 157 8.24 -13.69 -17.50
CA ASP A 157 7.39 -13.79 -18.69
C ASP A 157 6.25 -12.77 -18.73
N PHE A 158 6.14 -11.88 -17.73
CA PHE A 158 5.17 -10.80 -17.72
C PHE A 158 5.70 -9.57 -18.45
N GLU A 159 5.39 -9.48 -19.74
CA GLU A 159 5.69 -8.30 -20.55
C GLU A 159 4.74 -7.15 -20.22
N CYS A 160 5.32 -5.97 -20.01
CA CYS A 160 4.64 -4.72 -19.71
C CYS A 160 5.64 -3.57 -19.87
N ASN A 161 5.32 -2.63 -20.75
CA ASN A 161 5.97 -1.34 -20.80
C ASN A 161 5.38 -0.46 -19.70
N HIS A 162 6.08 -0.37 -18.56
CA HIS A 162 5.65 0.46 -17.44
C HIS A 162 5.75 1.95 -17.78
N TYR A 163 6.60 2.30 -18.76
CA TYR A 163 6.96 3.63 -19.24
C TYR A 163 7.51 4.59 -18.18
N ARG A 164 6.83 4.80 -17.05
CA ARG A 164 7.27 5.64 -15.92
C ARG A 164 7.72 4.81 -14.72
N GLY A 165 8.03 3.52 -14.90
CA GLY A 165 8.41 2.57 -13.86
C GLY A 165 7.22 1.86 -13.20
N ALA A 166 7.45 0.66 -12.67
CA ALA A 166 6.43 -0.12 -11.96
C ALA A 166 6.14 0.49 -10.58
N GLY A 167 4.87 0.71 -10.24
CA GLY A 167 4.47 1.32 -8.96
C GLY A 167 3.63 0.42 -8.05
N SER A 168 2.89 -0.54 -8.62
CA SER A 168 1.99 -1.40 -7.86
C SER A 168 2.75 -2.46 -7.08
N SER A 169 2.53 -2.49 -5.77
CA SER A 169 3.06 -3.53 -4.89
C SER A 169 2.17 -4.78 -4.93
N PRO A 170 2.72 -5.98 -4.69
CA PRO A 170 1.93 -7.20 -4.53
C PRO A 170 1.17 -7.24 -3.22
N ILE A 171 0.19 -8.14 -3.17
CA ILE A 171 -0.48 -8.55 -1.93
C ILE A 171 -0.58 -10.08 -1.86
N LEU A 172 -0.78 -10.59 -0.64
CA LEU A 172 -1.13 -11.99 -0.41
C LEU A 172 -2.60 -12.08 0.02
N TRP A 173 -3.31 -13.10 -0.49
CA TRP A 173 -4.65 -13.44 -0.03
C TRP A 173 -4.87 -14.96 -0.16
N GLY A 174 -5.07 -15.64 0.97
CA GLY A 174 -5.09 -17.11 1.00
C GLY A 174 -3.80 -17.71 0.43
N ASP A 175 -3.95 -18.51 -0.62
CA ASP A 175 -2.84 -19.12 -1.36
C ASP A 175 -2.37 -18.31 -2.58
N LEU A 176 -2.92 -17.10 -2.76
CA LEU A 176 -2.67 -16.26 -3.91
C LEU A 176 -1.68 -15.14 -3.61
N PHE A 177 -0.79 -14.91 -4.57
CA PHE A 177 0.05 -13.73 -4.72
C PHE A 177 -0.48 -12.90 -5.89
N ILE A 178 -1.00 -11.70 -5.60
CA ILE A 178 -1.80 -10.92 -6.55
C ILE A 178 -1.05 -9.63 -6.94
N LEU A 179 -1.06 -9.31 -8.23
CA LEU A 179 -0.35 -8.19 -8.84
C LEU A 179 -1.25 -7.41 -9.83
N ASN A 180 -1.00 -6.10 -9.91
CA ASN A 180 -1.50 -5.24 -10.98
C ASN A 180 -0.36 -4.95 -11.96
N PHE A 181 -0.65 -5.03 -13.26
CA PHE A 181 0.22 -4.57 -14.34
C PHE A 181 -0.59 -3.61 -15.21
N ASP A 182 -0.47 -2.31 -14.96
CA ASP A 182 -1.14 -1.27 -15.73
C ASP A 182 -0.08 -0.38 -16.42
N GLY A 183 0.59 -0.95 -17.42
CA GLY A 183 1.56 -0.27 -18.28
C GLY A 183 0.90 0.53 -19.39
N SER A 184 1.70 1.07 -20.32
CA SER A 184 1.18 1.81 -21.47
C SER A 184 0.67 0.90 -22.60
N ASP A 185 1.21 -0.32 -22.69
CA ASP A 185 0.88 -1.35 -23.68
C ASP A 185 -0.11 -2.40 -23.17
N HIS A 186 0.03 -2.81 -21.89
CA HIS A 186 -0.77 -3.87 -21.28
C HIS A 186 -1.37 -3.44 -19.94
N GLN A 187 -2.64 -3.81 -19.71
CA GLN A 187 -3.37 -3.51 -18.48
C GLN A 187 -4.11 -4.75 -17.99
N PHE A 188 -3.58 -5.42 -16.97
CA PHE A 188 -4.14 -6.66 -16.44
C PHE A 188 -3.88 -6.83 -14.94
N ILE A 189 -4.69 -7.68 -14.32
CA ILE A 189 -4.46 -8.21 -12.99
C ILE A 189 -4.14 -9.70 -13.08
N VAL A 190 -3.28 -10.19 -12.20
CA VAL A 190 -2.86 -11.59 -12.18
C VAL A 190 -2.76 -12.10 -10.74
N ALA A 191 -3.17 -13.34 -10.52
CA ALA A 191 -2.88 -14.09 -9.31
C ALA A 191 -2.04 -15.31 -9.63
N LEU A 192 -1.00 -15.50 -8.83
CA LEU A 192 -0.14 -16.66 -8.85
C LEU A 192 -0.40 -17.50 -7.60
N ASP A 193 -0.22 -18.81 -7.70
CA ASP A 193 -0.05 -19.66 -6.53
C ASP A 193 1.24 -19.22 -5.83
N LYS A 194 1.13 -18.78 -4.57
CA LYS A 194 2.26 -18.20 -3.85
C LYS A 194 3.38 -19.22 -3.59
N ARG A 195 3.09 -20.52 -3.59
CA ARG A 195 4.09 -21.56 -3.28
C ARG A 195 4.94 -21.91 -4.50
N THR A 196 4.34 -21.85 -5.69
CA THR A 196 4.94 -22.35 -6.94
C THR A 196 5.23 -21.26 -7.96
N GLY A 197 4.61 -20.09 -7.82
CA GLY A 197 4.67 -19.01 -8.81
C GLY A 197 3.84 -19.27 -10.06
N GLN A 198 3.08 -20.37 -10.15
CA GLN A 198 2.25 -20.68 -11.32
C GLN A 198 1.03 -19.75 -11.39
N THR A 199 0.62 -19.37 -12.59
CA THR A 199 -0.54 -18.51 -12.79
C THR A 199 -1.83 -19.27 -12.49
N VAL A 200 -2.62 -18.76 -11.53
CA VAL A 200 -3.95 -19.29 -11.21
C VAL A 200 -5.01 -18.62 -12.09
N TRP A 201 -4.95 -17.29 -12.21
CA TRP A 201 -5.80 -16.54 -13.13
C TRP A 201 -5.10 -15.25 -13.58
N ARG A 202 -5.50 -14.76 -14.76
CA ARG A 202 -5.11 -13.47 -15.33
C ARG A 202 -6.31 -12.83 -16.02
N LYS A 203 -6.52 -11.53 -15.82
CA LYS A 203 -7.66 -10.79 -16.39
C LYS A 203 -7.21 -9.45 -16.94
N GLN A 204 -7.54 -9.19 -18.20
CA GLN A 204 -7.37 -7.88 -18.82
C GLN A 204 -8.33 -6.87 -18.18
N ARG A 205 -7.91 -5.61 -18.05
CA ARG A 205 -8.82 -4.51 -17.68
C ARG A 205 -9.89 -4.38 -18.76
N SER A 206 -11.16 -4.42 -18.34
CA SER A 206 -12.32 -4.45 -19.22
C SER A 206 -12.83 -3.06 -19.63
N ILE A 207 -12.28 -1.99 -19.06
CA ILE A 207 -12.61 -0.61 -19.44
C ILE A 207 -12.24 -0.34 -20.91
N ASP A 208 -13.15 0.32 -21.62
CA ASP A 208 -12.79 1.06 -22.83
C ASP A 208 -12.21 2.44 -22.42
N TYR A 209 -10.92 2.63 -22.69
CA TYR A 209 -10.18 3.85 -22.34
C TYR A 209 -10.60 5.08 -23.16
N LYS A 210 -11.29 4.88 -24.30
CA LYS A 210 -11.75 5.94 -25.21
C LYS A 210 -10.64 6.91 -25.63
N ASP A 211 -9.47 6.36 -25.93
CA ASP A 211 -8.23 7.10 -26.22
C ASP A 211 -7.57 6.63 -27.52
N LEU A 212 -8.31 5.98 -28.42
CA LEU A 212 -7.76 5.54 -29.70
C LEU A 212 -7.89 6.65 -30.74
N GLY A 213 -6.78 7.00 -31.38
CA GLY A 213 -6.74 7.90 -32.52
C GLY A 213 -7.27 7.25 -33.81
N PRO A 214 -7.36 8.01 -34.92
CA PRO A 214 -7.81 7.49 -36.21
C PRO A 214 -6.99 6.30 -36.76
N ASP A 215 -5.75 6.14 -36.31
CA ASP A 215 -4.86 5.03 -36.66
C ASP A 215 -5.03 3.80 -35.75
N GLY A 216 -5.99 3.82 -34.83
CA GLY A 216 -6.26 2.75 -33.88
C GLY A 216 -5.22 2.63 -32.77
N LYS A 217 -4.32 3.61 -32.61
CA LYS A 217 -3.31 3.61 -31.54
C LYS A 217 -3.75 4.46 -30.35
N PRO A 218 -3.31 4.10 -29.13
CA PRO A 218 -3.57 4.90 -27.94
C PRO A 218 -2.91 6.29 -28.04
N GLU A 219 -3.63 7.33 -27.62
CA GLU A 219 -3.10 8.67 -27.42
C GLU A 219 -1.92 8.67 -26.45
N ILE A 220 -0.95 9.56 -26.68
CA ILE A 220 0.26 9.73 -25.85
C ILE A 220 0.95 8.39 -25.58
N GLU A 221 1.03 7.52 -26.59
CA GLU A 221 1.67 6.20 -26.50
C GLU A 221 1.13 5.32 -25.36
N GLY A 222 -0.13 5.52 -24.96
CA GLY A 222 -0.79 4.77 -23.89
C GLY A 222 -0.54 5.31 -22.47
N ASP A 223 0.06 6.50 -22.32
CA ASP A 223 0.34 7.12 -21.01
C ASP A 223 -0.92 7.26 -20.14
N TYR A 224 -2.08 7.48 -20.78
CA TYR A 224 -3.40 7.56 -20.11
C TYR A 224 -3.93 6.22 -19.59
N ARG A 225 -3.34 5.09 -19.96
CA ARG A 225 -3.81 3.75 -19.56
C ARG A 225 -3.16 3.24 -18.27
N LYS A 226 -2.18 3.98 -17.76
CA LYS A 226 -1.31 3.52 -16.68
C LYS A 226 -1.87 3.70 -15.29
N GLY A 227 -1.61 2.72 -14.44
CA GLY A 227 -1.96 2.71 -13.03
C GLY A 227 -0.76 2.33 -12.18
N PHE A 228 -0.69 2.89 -10.98
CA PHE A 228 0.36 2.61 -10.00
C PHE A 228 -0.22 2.09 -8.67
N ALA A 229 -1.56 2.02 -8.57
CA ALA A 229 -2.24 1.62 -7.36
C ALA A 229 -1.97 0.16 -7.01
N THR A 230 -1.75 -0.08 -5.72
CA THR A 230 -1.69 -1.42 -5.12
C THR A 230 -3.12 -1.88 -4.84
N CYS A 231 -3.47 -3.12 -5.19
CA CYS A 231 -4.81 -3.66 -4.93
C CYS A 231 -5.03 -3.93 -3.43
N HIS A 232 -6.30 -4.05 -3.01
CA HIS A 232 -6.68 -4.26 -1.62
C HIS A 232 -7.83 -5.24 -1.55
N VAL A 233 -7.72 -6.28 -0.72
CA VAL A 233 -8.86 -7.16 -0.44
C VAL A 233 -9.56 -6.66 0.80
N ALA A 234 -10.85 -6.34 0.67
CA ALA A 234 -11.72 -5.95 1.77
C ALA A 234 -13.00 -6.78 1.77
N THR A 235 -13.64 -6.89 2.93
CA THR A 235 -15.00 -7.44 3.00
C THR A 235 -16.00 -6.34 2.68
N VAL A 236 -16.72 -6.53 1.57
CA VAL A 236 -17.61 -5.53 0.99
C VAL A 236 -18.95 -6.22 0.72
N GLY A 237 -20.03 -5.72 1.31
CA GLY A 237 -21.35 -6.38 1.21
C GLY A 237 -21.35 -7.82 1.76
N GLY A 238 -20.53 -8.11 2.76
CA GLY A 238 -20.38 -9.45 3.34
C GLY A 238 -19.53 -10.42 2.53
N ARG A 239 -18.89 -9.97 1.44
CA ARG A 239 -18.06 -10.81 0.56
C ARG A 239 -16.63 -10.27 0.45
N PRO A 240 -15.59 -11.12 0.48
CA PRO A 240 -14.24 -10.72 0.08
C PRO A 240 -14.23 -10.18 -1.35
N THR A 241 -13.76 -8.95 -1.52
CA THR A 241 -13.67 -8.28 -2.83
C THR A 241 -12.27 -7.74 -3.00
N LEU A 242 -11.62 -8.09 -4.10
CA LEU A 242 -10.37 -7.49 -4.55
C LEU A 242 -10.69 -6.15 -5.21
N LEU A 243 -10.45 -5.07 -4.47
CA LEU A 243 -10.50 -3.71 -4.95
C LEU A 243 -9.21 -3.42 -5.70
N SER A 244 -9.30 -3.20 -7.00
CA SER A 244 -8.14 -2.91 -7.83
C SER A 244 -8.43 -1.69 -8.69
N GLN A 245 -7.74 -0.60 -8.37
CA GLN A 245 -7.81 0.62 -9.14
C GLN A 245 -6.78 0.58 -10.28
N GLY A 246 -7.24 0.80 -11.50
CA GLY A 246 -6.41 1.07 -12.67
C GLY A 246 -6.42 2.58 -12.99
N SER A 247 -5.96 2.95 -14.19
CA SER A 247 -5.83 4.36 -14.57
C SER A 247 -7.14 5.15 -14.51
N LYS A 248 -8.19 4.65 -15.16
CA LYS A 248 -9.48 5.33 -15.38
C LYS A 248 -10.67 4.58 -14.80
N ALA A 249 -10.43 3.55 -14.00
CA ALA A 249 -11.50 2.77 -13.38
C ALA A 249 -11.02 2.09 -12.09
N VAL A 250 -11.95 1.92 -11.15
CA VAL A 250 -11.80 1.03 -10.01
C VAL A 250 -12.72 -0.17 -10.18
N TYR A 251 -12.20 -1.34 -9.86
CA TYR A 251 -12.87 -2.61 -10.05
C TYR A 251 -13.03 -3.32 -8.71
N GLY A 252 -14.14 -4.03 -8.54
CA GLY A 252 -14.28 -5.08 -7.54
C GLY A 252 -14.25 -6.44 -8.23
N TYR A 253 -13.27 -7.27 -7.89
CA TYR A 253 -13.16 -8.64 -8.39
C TYR A 253 -13.38 -9.68 -7.28
N ASP A 254 -13.75 -10.89 -7.67
CA ASP A 254 -13.53 -12.08 -6.87
C ASP A 254 -12.01 -12.31 -6.71
N PRO A 255 -11.45 -12.25 -5.50
CA PRO A 255 -10.02 -12.50 -5.31
C PRO A 255 -9.59 -13.92 -5.69
N GLN A 256 -10.48 -14.92 -5.60
CA GLN A 256 -10.17 -16.32 -5.88
C GLN A 256 -10.13 -16.63 -7.38
N THR A 257 -11.02 -16.02 -8.18
CA THR A 257 -11.20 -16.37 -9.60
C THR A 257 -10.84 -15.25 -10.58
N GLY A 258 -10.67 -14.02 -10.07
CA GLY A 258 -10.53 -12.81 -10.88
C GLY A 258 -11.82 -12.42 -11.61
N GLU A 259 -12.97 -13.02 -11.32
CA GLU A 259 -14.23 -12.60 -11.91
C GLU A 259 -14.54 -11.15 -11.54
N GLU A 260 -14.83 -10.31 -12.53
CA GLU A 260 -15.27 -8.93 -12.29
C GLU A 260 -16.68 -8.93 -11.72
N PHE A 261 -16.84 -8.41 -10.50
CA PHE A 261 -18.15 -8.13 -9.95
C PHE A 261 -18.68 -6.83 -10.53
N TRP A 262 -17.94 -5.74 -10.40
CA TRP A 262 -18.39 -4.41 -10.83
C TRP A 262 -17.20 -3.54 -11.16
N ARG A 263 -17.45 -2.45 -11.89
CA ARG A 263 -16.49 -1.36 -12.05
C ARG A 263 -17.13 0.00 -12.01
N VAL A 264 -16.37 0.97 -11.51
CA VAL A 264 -16.65 2.40 -11.61
C VAL A 264 -15.61 3.02 -12.51
N GLU A 265 -16.05 3.64 -13.60
CA GLU A 265 -15.23 4.30 -14.59
C GLU A 265 -15.19 5.81 -14.29
N GLU A 266 -13.98 6.36 -14.18
CA GLU A 266 -13.72 7.78 -13.97
C GLU A 266 -12.68 8.21 -15.00
N ARG A 267 -13.16 8.66 -16.17
CA ARG A 267 -12.31 8.92 -17.34
C ARG A 267 -11.74 10.32 -17.41
N THR A 268 -12.10 11.21 -16.48
CA THR A 268 -11.61 12.59 -16.51
C THR A 268 -10.18 12.69 -16.00
N SER A 269 -9.70 11.70 -15.24
CA SER A 269 -8.34 11.58 -14.73
C SER A 269 -7.66 10.29 -15.22
N HIS A 270 -6.39 10.08 -14.81
CA HIS A 270 -5.55 8.93 -15.14
C HIS A 270 -4.41 8.81 -14.11
N SER A 271 -3.56 7.78 -14.20
CA SER A 271 -2.38 7.62 -13.32
C SER A 271 -2.73 7.50 -11.83
N ALA A 272 -3.84 6.85 -11.51
CA ALA A 272 -4.18 6.50 -10.14
C ALA A 272 -3.04 5.72 -9.45
N SER A 273 -2.63 6.18 -8.26
CA SER A 273 -1.53 5.56 -7.50
C SER A 273 -1.91 5.18 -6.06
N THR A 274 -3.03 5.69 -5.56
CA THR A 274 -3.47 5.43 -4.20
C THR A 274 -4.10 4.05 -4.07
N ARG A 275 -3.89 3.39 -2.93
CA ARG A 275 -4.55 2.12 -2.60
C ARG A 275 -5.99 2.42 -2.17
N ALA A 276 -6.95 1.80 -2.84
CA ALA A 276 -8.36 1.93 -2.48
C ALA A 276 -8.59 1.47 -1.02
N LEU A 277 -9.44 2.20 -0.31
CA LEU A 277 -9.76 1.94 1.09
C LEU A 277 -11.23 1.57 1.21
N ALA A 278 -11.57 0.61 2.08
CA ALA A 278 -12.96 0.22 2.30
C ALA A 278 -13.32 0.29 3.78
N GLY A 279 -14.55 0.72 4.06
CA GLY A 279 -15.09 0.80 5.42
C GLY A 279 -16.44 1.50 5.43
N LEU A 280 -17.22 1.30 6.49
CA LEU A 280 -18.56 1.88 6.63
C LEU A 280 -19.52 1.53 5.47
N GLY A 281 -19.29 0.41 4.79
CA GLY A 281 -20.04 -0.02 3.60
C GLY A 281 -19.69 0.75 2.32
N LEU A 282 -18.61 1.53 2.34
CA LEU A 282 -18.15 2.35 1.21
C LEU A 282 -16.72 1.97 0.79
N VAL A 283 -16.38 2.34 -0.43
CA VAL A 283 -15.03 2.28 -1.00
C VAL A 283 -14.59 3.69 -1.36
N PHE A 284 -13.41 4.11 -0.89
CA PHE A 284 -12.85 5.45 -1.06
C PHE A 284 -11.69 5.43 -2.04
N VAL A 285 -11.78 6.25 -3.08
CA VAL A 285 -10.87 6.20 -4.24
C VAL A 285 -10.53 7.60 -4.75
N PRO A 286 -9.29 8.06 -4.56
CA PRO A 286 -8.70 9.16 -5.33
C PRO A 286 -8.39 8.73 -6.77
N SER A 287 -9.04 9.33 -7.77
CA SER A 287 -9.01 8.87 -9.18
C SER A 287 -7.72 9.18 -9.97
N GLY A 288 -6.79 9.95 -9.40
CA GLY A 288 -5.44 10.09 -9.95
C GLY A 288 -5.00 11.54 -10.24
N TRP A 289 -4.20 11.71 -11.29
CA TRP A 289 -3.47 12.93 -11.62
C TRP A 289 -4.25 13.90 -12.52
N SER A 290 -3.80 15.14 -12.64
CA SER A 290 -4.47 16.25 -13.35
C SER A 290 -5.74 16.75 -12.63
N SER A 291 -6.90 16.23 -12.99
CA SER A 291 -8.25 16.64 -12.55
C SER A 291 -8.89 15.65 -11.56
N GLY A 292 -8.06 14.82 -10.90
CA GLY A 292 -8.49 13.72 -10.05
C GLY A 292 -9.50 14.12 -8.97
N GLN A 293 -10.39 13.18 -8.66
CA GLN A 293 -11.45 13.33 -7.67
C GLN A 293 -11.28 12.31 -6.56
N LEU A 294 -11.73 12.63 -5.36
CA LEU A 294 -11.99 11.63 -4.33
C LEU A 294 -13.44 11.18 -4.45
N LEU A 295 -13.65 9.89 -4.68
CA LEU A 295 -14.95 9.25 -4.75
C LEU A 295 -15.21 8.44 -3.49
N ALA A 296 -16.42 8.52 -2.94
CA ALA A 296 -16.98 7.54 -2.02
C ALA A 296 -18.04 6.72 -2.72
N ILE A 297 -17.79 5.42 -2.83
CA ILE A 297 -18.52 4.51 -3.70
C ILE A 297 -19.24 3.49 -2.82
N ARG A 298 -20.55 3.38 -2.97
CA ARG A 298 -21.27 2.19 -2.55
C ARG A 298 -20.95 1.08 -3.56
N PRO A 299 -20.47 -0.08 -3.11
CA PRO A 299 -20.10 -1.20 -3.97
C PRO A 299 -21.20 -1.55 -4.97
N GLY A 300 -20.79 -1.83 -6.21
CA GLY A 300 -21.69 -2.27 -7.26
C GLY A 300 -22.18 -3.71 -7.07
N GLN A 301 -23.17 -4.08 -7.87
CA GLN A 301 -23.66 -5.45 -8.03
C GLN A 301 -22.91 -6.16 -9.16
N LYS A 302 -23.02 -7.49 -9.23
CA LYS A 302 -22.40 -8.27 -10.30
C LYS A 302 -22.88 -7.79 -11.69
N GLY A 303 -21.95 -7.50 -12.59
CA GLY A 303 -22.19 -6.97 -13.94
C GLY A 303 -22.39 -5.46 -14.03
N GLU A 304 -22.35 -4.73 -12.91
CA GLU A 304 -22.61 -3.29 -12.89
C GLU A 304 -21.39 -2.49 -13.38
N VAL A 305 -21.61 -1.62 -14.37
CA VAL A 305 -20.64 -0.65 -14.89
C VAL A 305 -21.20 0.74 -14.63
N ILE A 306 -20.47 1.55 -13.87
CA ILE A 306 -20.94 2.86 -13.40
C ILE A 306 -19.99 3.93 -13.94
N ASP A 307 -20.50 4.92 -14.68
CA ASP A 307 -19.72 6.10 -15.02
C ASP A 307 -19.82 7.12 -13.87
N ALA A 308 -18.71 7.40 -13.19
CA ALA A 308 -18.67 8.31 -12.04
C ALA A 308 -19.06 9.76 -12.37
N ASN A 309 -19.10 10.12 -13.66
CA ASN A 309 -19.44 11.45 -14.15
C ASN A 309 -20.82 11.54 -14.80
N ASP A 310 -21.57 10.44 -14.85
CA ASP A 310 -22.96 10.46 -15.29
C ASP A 310 -23.87 11.04 -14.19
N GLU A 311 -24.27 12.30 -14.38
CA GLU A 311 -25.18 13.01 -13.48
C GLU A 311 -26.66 12.84 -13.85
N GLN A 312 -26.97 12.10 -14.91
CA GLN A 312 -28.33 11.93 -15.42
C GLN A 312 -28.94 10.61 -14.97
N THR A 313 -28.14 9.56 -14.77
CA THR A 313 -28.61 8.23 -14.41
C THR A 313 -28.82 8.07 -12.89
N PRO A 314 -30.05 7.83 -12.40
CA PRO A 314 -30.32 7.71 -10.97
C PRO A 314 -29.56 6.57 -10.26
N SER A 315 -29.32 5.44 -10.94
CA SER A 315 -28.56 4.32 -10.36
C SER A 315 -27.08 4.68 -10.11
N THR A 316 -26.50 5.56 -10.93
CA THR A 316 -25.15 6.10 -10.72
C THR A 316 -25.08 6.90 -9.42
N HIS A 317 -26.05 7.79 -9.17
CA HIS A 317 -26.13 8.57 -7.93
C HIS A 317 -26.33 7.71 -6.68
N LEU A 318 -26.95 6.53 -6.81
CA LEU A 318 -27.05 5.57 -5.71
C LEU A 318 -25.73 4.86 -5.40
N ARG A 319 -24.75 4.92 -6.31
CA ARG A 319 -23.44 4.28 -6.16
C ARG A 319 -22.36 5.29 -5.82
N ILE A 320 -22.35 6.47 -6.42
CA ILE A 320 -21.43 7.55 -6.05
C ILE A 320 -22.07 8.36 -4.92
N VAL A 321 -21.77 8.00 -3.67
CA VAL A 321 -22.39 8.61 -2.48
C VAL A 321 -22.01 10.08 -2.35
N TRP A 322 -20.75 10.39 -2.60
CA TRP A 322 -20.26 11.75 -2.75
C TRP A 322 -18.95 11.74 -3.55
N LYS A 323 -18.62 12.89 -4.15
CA LYS A 323 -17.33 13.14 -4.81
C LYS A 323 -16.83 14.55 -4.54
N THR A 324 -15.52 14.74 -4.48
CA THR A 324 -14.89 16.07 -4.35
C THR A 324 -13.65 16.19 -5.21
N LYS A 325 -13.39 17.40 -5.73
CA LYS A 325 -12.14 17.77 -6.42
C LYS A 325 -11.20 18.56 -5.51
N ARG A 326 -11.62 18.90 -4.29
CA ARG A 326 -10.87 19.75 -3.37
C ARG A 326 -9.94 18.91 -2.49
N SER A 327 -8.65 19.26 -2.47
CA SER A 327 -7.64 18.66 -1.60
C SER A 327 -7.52 17.14 -1.74
N VAL A 328 -7.62 16.65 -2.98
CA VAL A 328 -7.54 15.23 -3.33
C VAL A 328 -6.08 14.78 -3.37
N PRO A 329 -5.70 13.73 -2.61
CA PRO A 329 -4.37 13.12 -2.73
C PRO A 329 -4.15 12.52 -4.11
N LYS A 330 -2.98 12.75 -4.72
CA LYS A 330 -2.63 12.13 -6.00
C LYS A 330 -1.67 10.97 -5.81
N LYS A 331 -0.78 11.05 -4.81
CA LYS A 331 0.17 9.98 -4.42
C LYS A 331 -0.13 9.33 -3.06
N PRO A 332 -0.29 10.09 -1.95
CA PRO A 332 -0.51 9.48 -0.65
C PRO A 332 -1.89 8.80 -0.57
N SER A 333 -1.95 7.59 -0.04
CA SER A 333 -3.25 6.91 0.16
C SER A 333 -3.96 7.43 1.41
N LEU A 334 -5.28 7.26 1.46
CA LEU A 334 -6.15 7.76 2.54
C LEU A 334 -5.98 6.98 3.85
N LEU A 335 -6.51 7.51 4.95
CA LEU A 335 -6.74 6.80 6.20
C LEU A 335 -8.21 6.91 6.61
N LEU A 336 -8.78 5.85 7.17
CA LEU A 336 -10.12 5.85 7.74
C LEU A 336 -10.01 5.50 9.22
N LEU A 337 -10.38 6.44 10.09
CA LEU A 337 -10.37 6.25 11.54
C LEU A 337 -11.78 6.54 12.08
N GLY A 338 -12.47 5.49 12.50
CA GLY A 338 -13.88 5.60 12.90
C GLY A 338 -14.76 6.07 11.75
N ASP A 339 -15.41 7.22 11.92
CA ASP A 339 -16.27 7.88 10.93
C ASP A 339 -15.55 8.97 10.12
N LEU A 340 -14.24 9.14 10.32
CA LEU A 340 -13.43 10.20 9.71
C LEU A 340 -12.46 9.65 8.67
N LEU A 341 -12.46 10.29 7.51
CA LEU A 341 -11.54 10.01 6.41
C LEU A 341 -10.47 11.10 6.37
N TYR A 342 -9.20 10.72 6.30
CA TYR A 342 -8.08 11.63 6.24
C TYR A 342 -7.31 11.45 4.93
N GLY A 343 -6.85 12.57 4.38
CA GLY A 343 -6.02 12.59 3.19
C GLY A 343 -5.00 13.71 3.25
N LEU A 344 -3.96 13.55 2.44
CA LEU A 344 -2.92 14.55 2.27
C LEU A 344 -2.76 14.83 0.78
N GLU A 345 -3.11 16.04 0.37
CA GLU A 345 -2.76 16.52 -0.97
C GLU A 345 -1.24 16.67 -1.07
N ASP A 346 -0.68 16.33 -2.22
CA ASP A 346 0.75 16.21 -2.47
C ASP A 346 1.56 17.45 -2.06
N GLY A 347 0.98 18.65 -2.13
CA GLY A 347 1.59 19.93 -1.73
C GLY A 347 1.38 20.29 -0.24
N GLY A 348 1.07 19.31 0.61
CA GLY A 348 1.06 19.47 2.06
C GLY A 348 -0.19 20.11 2.63
N VAL A 349 -1.36 19.79 2.07
CA VAL A 349 -2.67 20.14 2.65
C VAL A 349 -3.31 18.88 3.23
N ALA A 350 -3.28 18.77 4.56
CA ALA A 350 -3.94 17.69 5.29
C ALA A 350 -5.43 18.01 5.40
N THR A 351 -6.29 17.03 5.14
CA THR A 351 -7.74 17.21 5.19
C THR A 351 -8.40 16.07 5.94
N CYS A 352 -9.42 16.42 6.72
CA CYS A 352 -10.33 15.48 7.35
C CYS A 352 -11.73 15.69 6.79
N TRP A 353 -12.38 14.60 6.40
CA TRP A 353 -13.77 14.56 5.98
C TRP A 353 -14.58 13.65 6.89
N GLU A 354 -15.87 13.93 7.03
CA GLU A 354 -16.84 12.91 7.43
C GLU A 354 -16.91 11.86 6.33
N ALA A 355 -16.53 10.61 6.63
CA ALA A 355 -16.36 9.58 5.62
C ALA A 355 -17.66 9.26 4.86
N LYS A 356 -18.83 9.36 5.51
CA LYS A 356 -20.12 9.02 4.88
C LYS A 356 -20.71 10.13 4.01
N THR A 357 -20.37 11.38 4.27
CA THR A 357 -21.01 12.55 3.64
C THR A 357 -20.06 13.34 2.75
N GLY A 358 -18.75 13.24 2.96
CA GLY A 358 -17.75 14.05 2.27
C GLY A 358 -17.65 15.48 2.81
N ASN A 359 -18.38 15.81 3.88
CA ASN A 359 -18.28 17.12 4.52
C ASN A 359 -16.88 17.32 5.09
N VAL A 360 -16.26 18.46 4.78
CA VAL A 360 -14.96 18.82 5.33
C VAL A 360 -15.12 19.14 6.81
N VAL A 361 -14.36 18.45 7.66
CA VAL A 361 -14.27 18.72 9.09
C VAL A 361 -13.18 19.75 9.36
N TRP A 362 -12.01 19.57 8.75
CA TRP A 362 -10.92 20.56 8.74
C TRP A 362 -10.02 20.37 7.51
N ASN A 363 -9.30 21.43 7.12
CA ASN A 363 -8.44 21.47 5.94
C ASN A 363 -7.27 22.43 6.21
N GLU A 364 -6.09 21.87 6.50
CA GLU A 364 -4.97 22.62 7.06
C GLU A 364 -3.67 22.40 6.29
N ARG A 365 -2.90 23.47 6.14
CA ARG A 365 -1.60 23.43 5.45
C ARG A 365 -0.51 23.07 6.44
N ILE A 366 0.08 21.88 6.26
CA ILE A 366 1.27 21.44 6.99
C ILE A 366 2.57 21.70 6.22
N GLY A 367 2.48 22.01 4.91
CA GLY A 367 3.61 22.36 4.03
C GLY A 367 4.54 21.18 3.72
N GLY A 368 5.39 21.34 2.69
CA GLY A 368 6.24 20.28 2.13
C GLY A 368 5.59 19.57 0.95
N ASN A 369 6.32 18.64 0.33
CA ASN A 369 5.82 17.77 -0.74
C ASN A 369 5.69 16.33 -0.24
N TYR A 370 4.70 15.59 -0.73
CA TYR A 370 4.39 14.26 -0.19
C TYR A 370 4.19 13.22 -1.29
N SER A 371 5.01 12.18 -1.23
CA SER A 371 4.84 10.91 -1.93
C SER A 371 4.43 9.79 -0.98
N ALA A 372 4.99 9.80 0.24
CA ALA A 372 4.74 8.78 1.24
C ALA A 372 3.29 8.82 1.73
N SER A 373 2.74 7.62 1.90
CA SER A 373 1.44 7.41 2.50
C SER A 373 1.47 7.66 4.01
N PRO A 374 0.43 8.27 4.60
CA PRO A 374 0.36 8.48 6.04
C PRO A 374 0.13 7.19 6.82
N LEU A 375 0.51 7.23 8.10
CA LEU A 375 0.30 6.18 9.10
C LEU A 375 -0.60 6.69 10.21
N ALA A 376 -1.53 5.86 10.70
CA ALA A 376 -2.29 6.15 11.91
C ALA A 376 -2.04 5.10 12.98
N ALA A 377 -1.82 5.55 14.22
CA ALA A 377 -1.61 4.70 15.38
C ALA A 377 -1.85 5.50 16.66
N GLU A 378 -2.40 4.86 17.71
CA GLU A 378 -2.59 5.47 19.03
C GLU A 378 -3.33 6.84 18.99
N GLY A 379 -4.33 6.98 18.10
CA GLY A 379 -5.06 8.23 17.93
C GLY A 379 -4.25 9.37 17.32
N ARG A 380 -3.10 9.08 16.70
CA ARG A 380 -2.22 10.03 16.01
C ARG A 380 -2.13 9.68 14.54
N ILE A 381 -1.87 10.70 13.72
CA ILE A 381 -1.59 10.55 12.29
C ILE A 381 -0.20 11.12 12.01
N TYR A 382 0.59 10.37 11.26
CA TYR A 382 1.97 10.67 10.92
C TYR A 382 2.07 10.90 9.40
N PHE A 383 2.58 12.08 9.03
CA PHE A 383 2.84 12.47 7.65
C PHE A 383 4.35 12.60 7.41
N PHE A 384 4.86 12.14 6.27
CA PHE A 384 6.29 12.07 5.96
C PHE A 384 6.58 12.73 4.60
N SER A 385 7.31 13.83 4.61
CA SER A 385 7.53 14.66 3.42
C SER A 385 8.78 14.26 2.63
N GLU A 386 8.79 14.64 1.36
CA GLU A 386 9.90 14.48 0.44
C GLU A 386 11.13 15.28 0.86
N GLU A 387 11.00 16.24 1.78
CA GLU A 387 12.10 17.03 2.34
C GLU A 387 12.63 16.44 3.66
N GLY A 388 12.03 15.37 4.17
CA GLY A 388 12.45 14.72 5.43
C GLY A 388 11.78 15.24 6.67
N LYS A 389 10.86 16.20 6.50
CA LYS A 389 9.98 16.61 7.58
C LYS A 389 8.96 15.51 7.85
N ALA A 390 8.71 15.22 9.12
CA ALA A 390 7.57 14.44 9.52
C ALA A 390 6.68 15.21 10.49
N THR A 391 5.40 15.32 10.17
CA THR A 391 4.40 16.04 10.99
C THR A 391 3.51 15.02 11.67
N VAL A 392 3.41 15.11 13.00
CA VAL A 392 2.50 14.28 13.81
C VAL A 392 1.32 15.15 14.22
N VAL A 393 0.11 14.68 13.95
CA VAL A 393 -1.13 15.36 14.36
C VAL A 393 -2.00 14.43 15.19
N ALA A 394 -2.87 15.00 16.03
CA ALA A 394 -3.92 14.24 16.66
C ALA A 394 -4.97 13.83 15.62
N GLY A 395 -5.45 12.59 15.71
CA GLY A 395 -6.69 12.18 15.08
C GLY A 395 -7.88 12.83 15.78
N GLY A 396 -8.98 12.98 15.06
CA GLY A 396 -10.22 13.59 15.54
C GLY A 396 -10.73 14.73 14.66
N ARG A 397 -11.72 15.44 15.21
CA ARG A 397 -12.49 16.49 14.52
C ARG A 397 -11.89 17.89 14.63
N GLU A 398 -10.81 18.04 15.38
CA GLU A 398 -10.05 19.28 15.48
C GLU A 398 -8.63 19.02 14.96
N PHE A 399 -8.09 19.95 14.16
CA PHE A 399 -6.71 19.87 13.76
C PHE A 399 -5.81 20.29 14.92
N ARG A 400 -4.95 19.37 15.36
CA ARG A 400 -3.92 19.67 16.37
C ARG A 400 -2.60 19.03 16.01
N ARG A 401 -1.62 19.85 15.62
CA ARG A 401 -0.24 19.40 15.45
C ARG A 401 0.38 19.07 16.81
N LEU A 402 0.91 17.87 16.94
CA LEU A 402 1.55 17.34 18.15
C LEU A 402 3.07 17.50 18.11
N ALA A 403 3.68 17.30 16.94
CA ALA A 403 5.11 17.44 16.76
C ALA A 403 5.48 17.67 15.29
N GLU A 404 6.70 18.16 15.09
CA GLU A 404 7.38 18.26 13.82
C GLU A 404 8.81 17.73 13.99
N ASN A 405 9.23 16.87 13.07
CA ASN A 405 10.49 16.13 13.13
C ASN A 405 11.22 16.29 11.80
N GLN A 406 12.54 16.11 11.81
CA GLN A 406 13.36 16.20 10.60
C GLN A 406 14.37 15.06 10.56
N LEU A 407 14.44 14.37 9.42
CA LEU A 407 15.53 13.46 9.05
C LEU A 407 16.13 13.90 7.71
N ASP A 408 17.35 13.47 7.43
CA ASP A 408 18.04 13.79 6.19
C ASP A 408 17.48 13.02 4.99
N ASN A 409 17.64 13.59 3.80
CA ASN A 409 17.39 12.96 2.50
C ASN A 409 15.94 12.54 2.18
N GLY A 410 14.99 12.84 3.05
CA GLY A 410 13.55 12.84 2.76
C GLY A 410 12.89 11.51 2.40
N PHE A 411 11.56 11.50 2.44
CA PHE A 411 10.76 10.27 2.32
C PHE A 411 10.04 10.18 0.97
N MET A 412 10.28 9.06 0.29
CA MET A 412 9.45 8.60 -0.84
C MET A 412 8.65 7.36 -0.43
N ALA A 413 9.27 6.50 0.37
CA ALA A 413 8.69 5.32 0.96
C ALA A 413 7.77 5.66 2.14
N SER A 414 6.78 4.79 2.38
CA SER A 414 5.86 4.91 3.51
C SER A 414 6.44 4.20 4.74
N PRO A 415 6.03 4.57 5.97
CA PRO A 415 6.59 3.96 7.17
C PRO A 415 6.13 2.51 7.36
N ALA A 416 6.89 1.77 8.18
CA ALA A 416 6.43 0.54 8.81
C ALA A 416 6.45 0.65 10.33
N VAL A 417 5.68 -0.20 11.00
CA VAL A 417 5.57 -0.23 12.46
C VAL A 417 5.86 -1.64 12.94
N ALA A 418 6.68 -1.75 13.99
CA ALA A 418 6.72 -2.98 14.77
C ALA A 418 7.01 -2.67 16.26
N GLY A 419 6.15 -3.14 17.15
CA GLY A 419 6.20 -2.85 18.58
C GLY A 419 6.07 -1.36 18.81
N LYS A 420 7.06 -0.78 19.49
CA LYS A 420 7.10 0.66 19.82
C LYS A 420 7.91 1.49 18.83
N ALA A 421 8.31 0.89 17.71
CA ALA A 421 9.22 1.51 16.75
C ALA A 421 8.54 1.87 15.43
N LEU A 422 8.97 3.00 14.87
CA LEU A 422 8.77 3.34 13.46
C LEU A 422 10.01 2.90 12.67
N PHE A 423 9.79 2.31 11.51
CA PHE A 423 10.83 2.01 10.54
C PHE A 423 10.64 2.92 9.34
N LEU A 424 11.56 3.85 9.16
CA LEU A 424 11.44 4.94 8.20
C LEU A 424 12.54 4.81 7.16
N ARG A 425 12.16 4.70 5.89
CA ARG A 425 13.11 4.70 4.77
C ARG A 425 13.16 6.08 4.14
N THR A 426 14.29 6.77 4.28
CA THR A 426 14.61 7.96 3.48
C THR A 426 15.19 7.53 2.13
N ARG A 427 15.53 8.48 1.26
CA ARG A 427 16.11 8.15 -0.06
C ARG A 427 17.41 7.36 0.02
N THR A 428 18.14 7.47 1.13
CA THR A 428 19.50 6.90 1.28
C THR A 428 19.65 5.97 2.48
N HIS A 429 18.74 6.00 3.46
CA HIS A 429 18.89 5.23 4.71
C HIS A 429 17.59 4.59 5.17
N LEU A 430 17.70 3.52 5.94
CA LEU A 430 16.65 2.96 6.78
C LEU A 430 16.93 3.32 8.24
N TYR A 431 15.92 3.79 8.96
CA TYR A 431 16.00 4.16 10.37
C TYR A 431 15.07 3.28 11.18
N ARG A 432 15.48 2.97 12.42
CA ARG A 432 14.56 2.59 13.50
C ARG A 432 14.45 3.74 14.48
N ILE A 433 13.26 4.32 14.56
CA ILE A 433 12.93 5.37 15.51
C ILE A 433 12.14 4.78 16.67
N GLU A 434 12.65 4.91 17.89
CA GLU A 434 12.03 4.39 19.12
C GLU A 434 12.58 5.15 20.33
N ARG A 435 11.73 5.36 21.33
CA ARG A 435 12.09 6.09 22.57
C ARG A 435 13.14 5.37 23.41
#